data_AF-A0A353VU89-F1
#
_entry.id   AF-A0A353VU89-F1
#
_cell.length_a   1.000
_cell.length_b   1.000
_cell.length_c   1.000
_cell.angle_alpha   90.00
_cell.angle_beta   90.00
_cell.angle_gamma   90.00
#
_symmetry.space_group_name_H-M   'P 1'
#
loop_
_entity.id
_entity.type
_entity.pdbx_description
1 polymer ?
#
loop_
_entity_poly.entity_id
_entity_poly.type
_entity_poly.pdbx_seq_one_letter_code
_entity_poly.pdbx_strand_id
1 'polypeptide(L)' 'MTEFDPHSTNAGKDKDLDGIIRPQGLEDFTGQREIVSNLNIYVKAAKMRGEALDHVLFHG' A
#
# COMPACT_ATOMS: atom_id res chain seq x y z
N MET A 1 23.67 18.12 -25.89
CA MET A 1 23.49 16.67 -25.66
C MET A 1 23.53 16.49 -24.15
N THR A 2 22.37 16.44 -23.50
CA THR A 2 22.29 16.30 -22.04
C THR A 2 22.68 14.88 -21.67
N GLU A 3 23.70 14.73 -20.82
CA GLU A 3 24.21 13.44 -20.35
C GLU A 3 23.11 12.68 -19.61
N PHE A 4 22.85 11.45 -20.05
CA PHE A 4 21.99 10.50 -19.36
C PHE A 4 22.79 9.94 -18.18
N ASP A 5 22.49 10.40 -16.97
CA ASP A 5 23.05 9.86 -15.73
C ASP A 5 22.16 8.68 -15.24
N PRO A 6 22.62 7.42 -15.34
CA PRO A 6 21.85 6.24 -14.92
C PRO A 6 21.68 6.14 -13.40
N HIS A 7 22.33 7.01 -12.62
CA HIS A 7 22.16 7.11 -11.16
C HIS A 7 21.28 8.28 -10.73
N SER A 8 20.74 9.05 -11.68
CA SER A 8 19.64 9.98 -11.38
C SER A 8 18.35 9.18 -11.17
N THR A 9 18.14 8.73 -9.93
CA THR A 9 16.85 8.19 -9.52
C THR A 9 15.81 9.28 -9.74
N ASN A 10 14.93 9.10 -10.73
CA ASN A 10 13.76 9.97 -10.98
C ASN A 10 12.72 9.80 -9.85
N ALA A 11 13.15 9.77 -8.59
CA ALA A 11 12.36 9.46 -7.40
C ALA A 11 11.16 10.40 -7.22
N GLY A 12 11.21 11.61 -7.79
CA GLY A 12 10.08 12.53 -7.82
C GLY A 12 8.95 12.06 -8.75
N LYS A 13 9.28 11.63 -9.97
CA LYS A 13 8.28 11.25 -10.98
C LYS A 13 7.63 9.90 -10.67
N ASP A 14 8.39 8.95 -10.14
CA ASP A 14 7.85 7.63 -9.76
C ASP A 14 6.87 7.76 -8.57
N LYS A 15 7.12 8.66 -7.62
CA LYS A 15 6.19 8.95 -6.51
C LYS A 15 4.86 9.51 -6.99
N ASP A 16 4.90 10.43 -7.95
CA ASP A 16 3.69 11.05 -8.49
C ASP A 16 2.81 10.02 -9.24
N LEU A 17 3.45 9.09 -9.95
CA LEU A 17 2.75 8.00 -10.65
C LEU A 17 2.24 6.91 -9.70
N ASP A 18 3.00 6.57 -8.66
CA ASP A 18 2.62 5.58 -7.65
C ASP A 18 1.30 5.96 -6.96
N GLY A 19 1.07 7.24 -6.68
CA GLY A 19 -0.19 7.73 -6.11
C GLY A 19 -1.42 7.59 -7.04
N ILE A 20 -1.19 7.52 -8.35
CA ILE A 20 -2.24 7.44 -9.37
C ILE A 20 -2.60 5.97 -9.67
N ILE A 21 -1.62 5.07 -9.66
CA ILE A 21 -1.80 3.67 -10.08
C ILE A 21 -1.98 2.69 -8.90
N ARG A 22 -1.53 3.05 -7.70
CA ARG A 22 -1.68 2.20 -6.51
C ARG A 22 -2.87 2.65 -5.67
N PRO A 23 -3.72 1.71 -5.25
CA PRO A 23 -4.77 1.97 -4.26
C PRO A 23 -4.21 2.74 -3.07
N GLN A 24 -4.81 3.87 -2.73
CA GLN A 24 -4.44 4.65 -1.53
C GLN A 24 -5.13 4.08 -0.29
N GLY A 25 -6.35 3.58 -0.47
CA GLY A 25 -7.12 2.87 0.55
C GLY A 25 -7.21 1.36 0.33
N LEU A 26 -7.61 0.66 1.38
CA LEU A 26 -8.01 -0.75 1.30
C LEU A 26 -9.30 -0.91 0.49
N GLU A 27 -10.15 0.11 0.51
CA GLU A 27 -11.39 0.22 -0.26
C GLU A 27 -11.17 0.31 -1.78
N ASP A 28 -10.05 0.88 -2.22
CA ASP A 28 -9.68 0.99 -3.63
C ASP A 28 -8.98 -0.27 -4.15
N PHE A 29 -8.69 -1.22 -3.25
CA PHE A 29 -8.00 -2.45 -3.60
C PHE A 29 -8.92 -3.37 -4.43
N THR A 30 -8.55 -3.57 -5.69
CA THR A 30 -9.33 -4.39 -6.61
C THR A 30 -8.96 -5.86 -6.49
N GLY A 31 -9.94 -6.70 -6.15
CA GLY A 31 -9.76 -8.15 -5.98
C GLY A 31 -9.65 -8.56 -4.51
N GLN A 32 -9.54 -9.87 -4.26
CA GLN A 32 -9.35 -10.44 -2.91
C GLN A 32 -10.31 -9.89 -1.83
N ARG A 33 -11.59 -9.68 -2.17
CA ARG A 33 -12.58 -8.98 -1.31
C ARG A 33 -12.68 -9.58 0.09
N GLU A 34 -12.60 -10.91 0.19
CA GLU A 34 -12.67 -11.61 1.47
C GLU A 34 -11.47 -11.27 2.37
N ILE A 35 -10.25 -11.30 1.82
CA ILE A 35 -9.01 -10.97 2.55
C ILE A 35 -9.03 -9.50 2.99
N VAL A 36 -9.38 -8.59 2.08
CA VAL A 36 -9.49 -7.14 2.36
C VAL A 36 -10.55 -6.87 3.43
N SER A 37 -11.68 -7.57 3.40
CA SER A 37 -12.73 -7.46 4.43
C SER A 37 -12.22 -7.91 5.80
N ASN A 38 -11.55 -9.06 5.87
CA ASN A 38 -10.98 -9.56 7.13
C ASN A 38 -9.91 -8.62 7.69
N LEU A 39 -9.03 -8.10 6.83
CA LEU A 39 -8.00 -7.13 7.22
C LEU A 39 -8.63 -5.84 7.77
N ASN A 40 -9.71 -5.34 7.17
CA ASN A 40 -10.44 -4.18 7.69
C ASN A 40 -10.98 -4.41 9.11
N ILE A 41 -11.50 -5.60 9.40
CA ILE A 41 -11.97 -5.97 10.74
C ILE A 41 -10.80 -5.96 11.74
N TYR A 42 -9.66 -6.57 11.39
CA TYR A 42 -8.50 -6.62 12.27
C TYR A 42 -7.91 -5.23 12.54
N VAL A 43 -7.76 -4.40 11.51
CA VAL A 43 -7.30 -3.01 11.66
C VAL A 43 -8.24 -2.21 12.56
N LYS A 44 -9.56 -2.36 12.37
CA LYS A 44 -10.55 -1.68 13.22
C LYS A 44 -10.46 -2.15 14.68
N ALA A 45 -10.30 -3.45 14.91
CA ALA A 45 -10.14 -4.00 16.25
C ALA A 45 -8.86 -3.49 16.94
N ALA A 46 -7.72 -3.48 16.24
CA ALA A 46 -6.45 -2.94 16.76
C ALA A 46 -6.56 -1.45 17.10
N LYS A 47 -7.17 -0.66 16.19
CA LYS A 47 -7.47 0.76 16.45
C LYS A 47 -8.34 0.97 17.68
N MET A 48 -9.36 0.13 17.89
CA MET A 48 -10.23 0.20 19.07
C MET A 48 -9.50 -0.14 20.37
N ARG A 49 -8.51 -1.04 20.33
CA ARG A 49 -7.66 -1.34 21.49
C ARG A 49 -6.58 -0.27 21.74
N GLY A 50 -6.27 0.56 20.74
CA GLY A 50 -5.17 1.51 20.81
C GLY A 50 -3.79 0.85 20.71
N GLU A 51 -3.73 -0.34 20.11
CA GLU A 51 -2.52 -1.15 19.99
C GLU A 51 -2.13 -1.32 18.52
N ALA A 52 -0.89 -1.76 18.29
CA ALA A 52 -0.47 -2.17 16.96
C ALA A 52 -1.30 -3.38 16.48
N LEU A 53 -1.49 -3.47 15.16
CA LEU A 53 -2.09 -4.66 14.55
C LEU A 53 -1.16 -5.87 14.79
N ASP A 54 -1.76 -7.02 15.10
CA ASP A 54 -1.03 -8.27 15.23
C ASP A 54 -0.32 -8.65 13.92
N HIS A 55 0.67 -9.54 14.01
CA HIS A 55 1.44 -9.94 12.83
C HIS A 55 0.56 -10.75 11.88
N VAL A 56 0.50 -10.35 10.61
CA VAL A 56 -0.29 -11.02 9.57
C VAL A 56 0.64 -11.64 8.55
N LEU A 57 0.43 -12.93 8.25
CA LEU A 57 1.13 -13.63 7.17
C LEU A 57 0.19 -13.76 5.97
N PHE A 58 0.58 -13.16 4.84
CA PHE A 58 -0.06 -13.43 3.56
C PHE A 58 0.69 -14.54 2.83
N HIS A 59 -0.05 -15.49 2.28
CA HIS A 59 0.50 -16.54 1.43
C HIS A 59 -0.46 -16.77 0.25
N GLY A 60 0.10 -17.18 -0.89
CA GLY A 60 -0.62 -17.35 -2.15
C GLY A 60 0.33 -17.65 -3.28
#